data_AF-A0A1Z9C8F7-F1
#
_entry.id   AF-A0A1Z9C8F7-F1
#
_cell.length_a   1.000
_cell.length_b   1.000
_cell.length_c   1.000
_cell.angle_alpha   90.00
_cell.angle_beta   90.00
_cell.angle_gamma   90.00
#
_symmetry.space_group_name_H-M   'P 1'
#
loop_
_entity.id
_entity.type
_entity.pdbx_description
1 polymer ?
#
loop_
_entity_poly.entity_id
_entity_poly.type
_entity_poly.pdbx_seq_one_letter_code
_entity_poly.pdbx_strand_id
1 'polypeptide(L)'
;MADDAIATIQVQGLPDEIQRVFASTMTVTPADTSEKWYYKLSSVDTGDDDLMVGDFLDYTAVNAETTTTAISSSDLVLFLFIKNVNSSSASIYVTIDGSTPSSTDTASIHIGQNEFFCARLPKTTVGAIHAVSSSGTVDCIVAALLDDA
;
A
#
# COMPACT_ATOMS: atom_id res chain seq x y z
N MET A 1 1.40 10.88 -16.05
CA MET A 1 0.97 10.15 -14.83
C MET A 1 2.15 9.29 -14.39
N ALA A 2 2.15 8.67 -13.21
CA ALA A 2 3.35 8.00 -12.70
C ALA A 2 3.64 6.71 -13.49
N ASP A 3 4.74 6.69 -14.25
CA ASP A 3 5.18 5.50 -14.99
C ASP A 3 5.96 4.53 -14.08
N ASP A 4 6.69 5.10 -13.11
CA ASP A 4 7.54 4.38 -12.16
C ASP A 4 7.20 4.76 -10.72
N ALA A 5 7.29 3.81 -9.79
CA ALA A 5 7.39 4.11 -8.36
C ALA A 5 8.85 4.04 -7.90
N ILE A 6 9.29 5.08 -7.20
CA ILE A 6 10.62 5.16 -6.60
C ILE A 6 10.46 5.32 -5.09
N ALA A 7 10.84 4.30 -4.33
CA ALA A 7 10.94 4.37 -2.88
C ALA A 7 12.41 4.53 -2.46
N THR A 8 12.73 5.65 -1.80
CA THR A 8 14.05 5.88 -1.20
C THR A 8 13.92 5.81 0.31
N ILE A 9 14.65 4.90 0.94
CA ILE A 9 14.62 4.70 2.39
C ILE A 9 15.99 5.03 2.94
N GLN A 10 16.02 5.91 3.95
CA GLN A 10 17.18 6.15 4.79
C GLN A 10 16.85 5.68 6.20
N VAL A 11 17.64 4.74 6.71
CA VAL A 11 17.57 4.29 8.11
C VAL A 11 18.83 4.74 8.82
N GLN A 12 18.66 5.42 9.95
CA GLN A 12 19.77 5.80 10.82
C GLN A 12 19.76 4.87 12.03
N GLY A 13 20.71 3.94 12.06
CA GLY A 13 20.96 3.11 13.23
C GLY A 13 21.98 3.79 14.14
N LEU A 14 21.78 3.71 15.45
CA LEU A 14 22.74 4.16 16.47
C LEU A 14 23.28 2.97 17.28
N PRO A 15 23.91 1.94 16.66
CA PRO A 15 24.56 0.89 17.43
C PRO A 15 25.80 1.47 18.15
N ASP A 16 25.77 1.46 19.49
CA ASP A 16 26.85 1.99 20.35
C ASP A 16 27.14 3.49 20.10
N GLU A 17 26.06 4.28 19.94
CA GLU A 17 26.07 5.74 19.77
C GLU A 17 26.78 6.26 18.50
N ILE A 18 27.34 5.38 17.67
CA ILE A 18 27.93 5.73 16.37
C ILE A 18 26.85 5.64 15.30
N GLN A 19 26.51 6.79 14.72
CA GLN A 19 25.53 6.88 13.64
C GLN A 19 25.99 6.08 12.41
N ARG A 20 25.17 5.09 12.02
CA ARG A 20 25.28 4.36 10.76
C ARG A 20 24.07 4.70 9.91
N VAL A 21 24.33 5.11 8.68
CA VAL A 21 23.27 5.43 7.70
C VAL A 21 23.20 4.30 6.67
N PHE A 22 22.02 3.70 6.56
CA PHE A 22 21.69 2.74 5.51
C PHE A 22 20.77 3.44 4.51
N ALA A 23 21.18 3.49 3.25
CA ALA A 23 20.39 4.09 2.18
C ALA A 23 20.23 3.08 1.05
N SER A 24 19.00 2.92 0.56
CA SER A 24 18.69 2.10 -0.60
C SER A 24 17.52 2.70 -1.37
N THR A 25 17.52 2.43 -2.67
CA THR A 25 16.45 2.82 -3.58
C THR A 25 15.82 1.58 -4.18
N MET A 26 14.50 1.54 -4.22
CA MET A 26 13.71 0.56 -4.94
C MET A 26 12.98 1.28 -6.07
N THR A 27 13.19 0.82 -7.30
CA THR A 27 12.46 1.28 -8.49
C THR A 27 11.58 0.14 -8.97
N VAL A 28 10.30 0.43 -9.17
CA VAL A 28 9.30 -0.53 -9.64
C VAL A 28 8.58 0.07 -10.83
N THR A 29 8.47 -0.70 -11.91
CA THR A 29 7.84 -0.30 -13.17
C THR A 29 6.94 -1.46 -13.65
N PRO A 30 5.82 -1.18 -14.32
CA PRO A 30 5.02 -2.21 -14.99
C PRO A 30 5.89 -3.03 -15.97
N ALA A 31 5.77 -4.35 -15.93
CA ALA A 31 6.48 -5.26 -16.84
C ALA A 31 5.76 -5.40 -18.20
N ASP A 32 4.44 -5.34 -18.20
CA ASP A 32 3.60 -5.45 -19.39
C ASP A 32 2.26 -4.69 -19.21
N THR A 33 1.27 -4.98 -20.05
CA THR A 33 -0.02 -4.27 -20.07
C THR A 33 -1.04 -4.74 -19.03
N SER A 34 -0.86 -5.91 -18.41
CA SER A 34 -1.71 -6.32 -17.28
C SER A 34 -1.28 -5.65 -15.98
N GLU A 35 0.00 -5.26 -15.87
CA GLU A 35 0.50 -4.52 -14.72
C GLU A 35 0.11 -3.04 -14.77
N LYS A 36 -0.72 -2.59 -13.80
CA LYS A 36 -1.26 -1.24 -13.74
C LYS A 36 -1.10 -0.64 -12.35
N TRP A 37 -0.95 0.68 -12.29
CA TRP A 37 -0.82 1.41 -11.04
C TRP A 37 -2.17 1.65 -10.38
N TYR A 38 -2.19 1.60 -9.05
CA TYR A 38 -3.26 2.08 -8.20
C TYR A 38 -2.74 3.17 -7.27
N TYR A 39 -3.55 4.20 -7.05
CA TYR A 39 -3.31 5.22 -6.04
C TYR A 39 -4.63 5.68 -5.45
N LYS A 40 -4.71 5.74 -4.11
CA LYS A 40 -5.85 6.32 -3.42
C LYS A 40 -5.41 6.93 -2.09
N LEU A 41 -6.05 8.05 -1.72
CA LEU A 41 -6.13 8.47 -0.33
C LEU A 41 -7.28 7.67 0.29
N SER A 42 -6.95 6.60 0.99
CA SER A 42 -7.89 5.69 1.62
C SER A 42 -8.22 6.16 3.04
N SER A 43 -9.45 5.92 3.45
CA SER A 43 -9.92 6.22 4.80
C SER A 43 -10.27 4.89 5.46
N VAL A 44 -9.44 4.47 6.41
CA VAL A 44 -9.53 3.15 7.06
C VAL A 44 -10.20 3.35 8.42
N ASP A 45 -11.30 2.65 8.68
CA ASP A 45 -11.97 2.67 9.97
C ASP A 45 -11.71 1.39 10.77
N THR A 46 -12.49 1.14 11.83
CA THR A 46 -12.31 -0.04 12.69
C THR A 46 -12.93 -1.32 12.12
N GLY A 47 -13.60 -1.24 10.98
CA GLY A 47 -14.12 -2.37 10.21
C GLY A 47 -13.01 -3.06 9.43
N ASP A 48 -13.22 -4.35 9.20
CA ASP A 48 -12.34 -5.18 8.38
C ASP A 48 -12.76 -5.08 6.91
N ASP A 49 -12.05 -4.24 6.16
CA ASP A 49 -12.33 -3.98 4.75
C ASP A 49 -11.06 -4.18 3.89
N ASP A 50 -11.25 -4.51 2.62
CA ASP A 50 -10.19 -4.54 1.61
C ASP A 50 -9.54 -3.15 1.51
N LEU A 51 -8.22 -3.08 1.63
CA LEU A 51 -7.51 -1.79 1.63
C LEU A 51 -7.52 -1.11 0.24
N MET A 52 -7.68 -1.90 -0.83
CA MET A 52 -7.63 -1.45 -2.21
C MET A 52 -8.96 -1.73 -2.91
N VAL A 53 -9.74 -0.67 -3.11
CA VAL A 53 -11.01 -0.69 -3.85
C VAL A 53 -11.11 0.54 -4.73
N GLY A 54 -11.63 0.38 -5.95
CA GLY A 54 -11.81 1.44 -6.94
C GLY A 54 -11.34 0.99 -8.31
N ASP A 55 -10.69 1.89 -9.04
CA ASP A 55 -10.21 1.65 -10.39
C ASP A 55 -8.69 1.81 -10.49
N PHE A 56 -8.12 1.19 -11.52
CA PHE A 56 -6.73 1.40 -11.92
C PHE A 56 -6.51 2.83 -12.44
N LEU A 57 -5.28 3.33 -12.30
CA LEU A 57 -4.85 4.55 -12.97
C LEU A 57 -4.52 4.28 -14.43
N ASP A 58 -5.13 5.06 -15.32
CA ASP A 58 -4.73 5.08 -16.73
C ASP A 58 -3.42 5.86 -16.89
N TYR A 59 -2.29 5.18 -17.02
CA TYR A 59 -0.99 5.84 -17.23
C TYR A 59 -0.70 6.14 -18.71
N THR A 60 -1.39 5.43 -19.62
CA THR A 60 -1.39 5.72 -21.07
C THR A 60 -2.65 6.48 -21.50
N ALA A 61 -2.62 7.11 -22.67
CA ALA A 61 -3.80 7.79 -23.20
C ALA A 61 -4.92 6.78 -23.50
N VAL A 62 -6.06 6.97 -22.84
CA VAL A 62 -7.29 6.21 -23.05
C VAL A 62 -8.30 7.10 -23.80
N ASN A 63 -9.15 6.49 -24.62
CA ASN A 63 -10.20 7.21 -25.32
C ASN A 63 -11.18 7.82 -24.29
N ALA A 64 -11.62 9.06 -24.51
CA ALA A 64 -12.47 9.80 -23.57
C ALA A 64 -13.78 9.07 -23.21
N GLU A 65 -14.27 8.18 -24.07
CA GLU A 65 -15.52 7.41 -23.86
C GLU A 65 -15.27 6.01 -23.29
N THR A 66 -14.02 5.65 -23.01
CA THR A 66 -13.68 4.36 -22.38
C THR A 66 -13.71 4.55 -20.87
N THR A 67 -14.43 3.65 -20.19
CA THR A 67 -14.48 3.63 -18.72
C THR A 67 -13.14 3.16 -18.16
N THR A 68 -12.83 3.63 -16.95
CA THR A 68 -11.73 3.10 -16.16
C THR A 68 -11.93 1.60 -15.88
N THR A 69 -10.82 0.89 -15.71
CA THR A 69 -10.86 -0.53 -15.34
C THR A 69 -10.97 -0.64 -13.82
N ALA A 70 -11.99 -1.34 -13.33
CA ALA A 70 -12.18 -1.56 -11.90
C ALA A 70 -11.20 -2.63 -11.39
N ILE A 71 -10.76 -2.45 -10.15
CA ILE A 71 -9.96 -3.43 -9.42
C ILE A 71 -10.87 -4.56 -8.92
N SER A 72 -10.41 -5.79 -9.08
CA SER A 72 -11.00 -7.00 -8.55
C SER A 72 -10.23 -7.47 -7.31
N SER A 73 -10.92 -8.19 -6.41
CA SER A 73 -10.26 -8.88 -5.30
C SER A 73 -9.29 -9.98 -5.75
N SER A 74 -9.41 -10.44 -7.00
CA SER A 74 -8.51 -11.43 -7.62
C SER A 74 -7.22 -10.84 -8.20
N ASP A 75 -7.13 -9.52 -8.38
CA ASP A 75 -5.93 -8.87 -8.92
C ASP A 75 -4.74 -9.09 -8.00
N LEU A 76 -3.53 -9.14 -8.56
CA LEU A 76 -2.34 -9.53 -7.81
C LEU A 76 -1.45 -8.33 -7.51
N VAL A 77 -1.21 -8.09 -6.23
CA VAL A 77 -0.35 -7.03 -5.72
C VAL A 77 1.10 -7.45 -5.85
N LEU A 78 1.86 -6.70 -6.64
CA LEU A 78 3.28 -6.91 -6.90
C LEU A 78 4.15 -5.97 -6.06
N PHE A 79 3.64 -4.77 -5.80
CA PHE A 79 4.26 -3.75 -4.96
C PHE A 79 3.19 -3.05 -4.15
N LEU A 80 3.49 -2.78 -2.89
CA LEU A 80 2.60 -2.08 -1.97
C LEU A 80 3.37 -1.01 -1.20
N PHE A 81 2.86 0.21 -1.25
CA PHE A 81 3.26 1.32 -0.41
C PHE A 81 2.04 1.85 0.35
N ILE A 82 2.19 1.99 1.67
CA ILE A 82 1.17 2.53 2.55
C ILE A 82 1.84 3.59 3.43
N LYS A 83 1.23 4.76 3.55
CA LYS A 83 1.67 5.80 4.50
C LYS A 83 0.49 6.29 5.31
N ASN A 84 0.58 6.18 6.63
CA ASN A 84 -0.39 6.80 7.52
C ASN A 84 -0.14 8.32 7.53
N VAL A 85 -1.10 9.09 7.03
CA VAL A 85 -1.01 10.57 6.93
C VAL A 85 -1.98 11.27 7.88
N ASN A 86 -2.57 10.52 8.81
CA ASN A 86 -3.54 11.06 9.74
C ASN A 86 -2.90 12.05 10.71
N SER A 87 -3.68 13.06 11.09
CA SER A 87 -3.28 14.09 12.06
C SER A 87 -3.29 13.58 13.52
N SER A 88 -4.06 12.52 13.80
CA SER A 88 -4.09 11.88 15.12
C SER A 88 -3.01 10.81 15.29
N SER A 89 -2.75 10.41 16.53
CA SER A 89 -1.83 9.32 16.87
C SER A 89 -2.39 7.91 16.57
N ALA A 90 -3.54 7.81 15.90
CA ALA A 90 -4.13 6.52 15.54
C ALA A 90 -3.25 5.79 14.50
N SER A 91 -3.18 4.48 14.64
CA SER A 91 -2.40 3.58 13.78
C SER A 91 -3.30 2.81 12.83
N ILE A 92 -2.70 2.23 11.78
CA ILE A 92 -3.35 1.25 10.91
C ILE A 92 -2.63 -0.09 11.10
N TYR A 93 -3.41 -1.17 11.07
CA TYR A 93 -2.93 -2.55 11.10
C TYR A 93 -3.36 -3.23 9.81
N VAL A 94 -2.40 -3.86 9.12
CA VAL A 94 -2.61 -4.43 7.78
C VAL A 94 -2.20 -5.89 7.77
N THR A 95 -3.03 -6.75 7.19
CA THR A 95 -2.68 -8.15 6.89
C THR A 95 -2.49 -8.30 5.39
N ILE A 96 -1.75 -9.34 4.99
CA ILE A 96 -1.45 -9.64 3.57
C ILE A 96 -1.71 -11.12 3.23
N ASP A 97 -2.41 -11.81 4.12
CA ASP A 97 -2.72 -13.24 4.05
C ASP A 97 -4.23 -13.52 4.08
N GLY A 98 -5.06 -12.47 4.04
CA GLY A 98 -6.52 -12.55 4.11
C GLY A 98 -7.08 -12.83 5.50
N SER A 99 -6.26 -12.81 6.55
CA SER A 99 -6.75 -12.81 7.93
C SER A 99 -7.26 -11.41 8.32
N THR A 100 -8.24 -11.36 9.23
CA THR A 100 -8.74 -10.08 9.77
C THR A 100 -7.63 -9.39 10.58
N PRO A 101 -7.22 -8.15 10.22
CA PRO A 101 -6.24 -7.39 10.97
C PRO A 101 -6.77 -7.02 12.35
N SER A 102 -5.87 -6.86 13.31
CA SER A 102 -6.22 -6.46 14.66
C SER A 102 -5.10 -5.68 15.31
N SER A 103 -5.47 -4.69 16.11
CA SER A 103 -4.55 -3.91 16.94
C SER A 103 -3.93 -4.70 18.10
N THR A 104 -4.37 -5.94 18.29
CA THR A 104 -3.92 -6.85 19.36
C THR A 104 -3.36 -8.16 18.83
N ASP A 105 -3.38 -8.37 17.50
CA ASP A 105 -2.83 -9.57 16.89
C ASP A 105 -1.33 -9.40 16.55
N THR A 106 -0.64 -10.53 16.49
CA THR A 106 0.79 -10.64 16.21
C THR A 106 1.13 -10.74 14.72
N ALA A 107 0.16 -10.97 13.84
CA ALA A 107 0.39 -11.12 12.40
C ALA A 107 0.25 -9.81 11.61
N SER A 108 -0.41 -8.80 12.19
CA SER A 108 -0.66 -7.52 11.50
C SER A 108 0.59 -6.64 11.41
N ILE A 109 0.81 -6.06 10.24
CA ILE A 109 1.80 -5.01 10.02
C ILE A 109 1.27 -3.74 10.67
N HIS A 110 1.99 -3.24 11.68
CA HIS A 110 1.67 -1.99 12.36
C HIS A 110 2.27 -0.79 11.61
N ILE A 111 1.42 0.20 11.31
CA ILE A 111 1.81 1.48 10.70
C ILE A 111 1.27 2.62 11.58
N GLY A 112 2.13 3.16 12.44
CA GLY A 112 1.84 4.30 13.30
C GLY A 112 1.70 5.62 12.53
N GLN A 113 1.40 6.69 13.27
CA GLN A 113 1.26 8.02 12.69
C GLN A 113 2.53 8.46 11.96
N ASN A 114 2.40 8.94 10.71
CA ASN A 114 3.50 9.35 9.81
C ASN A 114 4.49 8.25 9.40
N GLU A 115 4.29 7.03 9.88
CA GLU A 115 5.05 5.86 9.45
C GLU A 115 4.56 5.37 8.08
N PHE A 116 5.36 4.48 7.49
CA PHE A 116 5.03 3.89 6.20
C PHE A 116 5.46 2.42 6.16
N PHE A 117 4.81 1.68 5.28
CA PHE A 117 5.18 0.34 4.87
C PHE A 117 5.44 0.33 3.36
N CYS A 118 6.46 -0.42 2.93
CA CYS A 118 6.84 -0.54 1.54
C CYS A 118 7.42 -1.94 1.28
N ALA A 119 6.83 -2.69 0.36
CA ALA A 119 7.30 -4.03 0.03
C ALA A 119 6.99 -4.46 -1.41
N ARG A 120 7.80 -5.38 -1.92
CA ARG A 120 7.45 -6.23 -3.07
C ARG A 120 6.75 -7.48 -2.52
N LEU A 121 5.54 -7.74 -3.00
CA LEU A 121 4.73 -8.87 -2.57
C LEU A 121 4.82 -10.01 -3.59
N PRO A 122 4.67 -11.28 -3.17
CA PRO A 122 4.82 -12.45 -4.04
C PRO A 122 3.54 -12.73 -4.85
N LYS A 123 2.95 -11.70 -5.49
CA LYS A 123 1.63 -11.76 -6.15
C LYS A 123 0.49 -12.10 -5.17
N THR A 124 0.37 -11.31 -4.10
CA THR A 124 -0.73 -11.44 -3.12
C THR A 124 -2.02 -10.90 -3.72
N THR A 125 -3.15 -11.59 -3.58
CA THR A 125 -4.44 -11.09 -4.08
C THR A 125 -4.87 -9.81 -3.36
N VAL A 126 -5.51 -8.87 -4.05
CA VAL A 126 -6.10 -7.66 -3.45
C VAL A 126 -7.01 -8.02 -2.28
N GLY A 127 -7.86 -9.04 -2.43
CA GLY A 127 -8.77 -9.51 -1.37
C GLY A 127 -8.10 -10.21 -0.19
N ALA A 128 -6.76 -10.30 -0.18
CA ALA A 128 -5.99 -10.77 0.98
C ALA A 128 -5.33 -9.60 1.75
N ILE A 129 -5.49 -8.36 1.28
CA ILE A 129 -4.90 -7.17 1.90
C ILE A 129 -5.99 -6.38 2.59
N HIS A 130 -6.13 -6.64 3.89
CA HIS A 130 -7.14 -6.00 4.74
C HIS A 130 -6.49 -5.01 5.66
N ALA A 131 -7.23 -3.98 6.08
CA ALA A 131 -6.75 -3.00 7.02
C ALA A 131 -7.81 -2.59 8.04
N VAL A 132 -7.38 -2.41 9.28
CA VAL A 132 -8.20 -1.81 10.33
C VAL A 132 -7.44 -0.67 11.01
N SER A 133 -8.17 0.33 11.48
CA SER A 133 -7.63 1.39 12.31
C SER A 133 -7.56 0.97 13.77
N SER A 134 -6.64 1.56 14.53
CA SER A 134 -6.58 1.40 15.97
C SER A 134 -7.80 1.98 16.69
N SER A 135 -8.41 3.01 16.09
CA SER A 135 -9.52 3.78 16.65
C SER A 135 -10.04 4.79 15.62
N GLY A 136 -11.36 4.91 15.50
CA GLY A 136 -11.98 5.89 14.61
C GLY A 136 -11.58 5.65 13.15
N THR A 137 -11.30 6.73 12.43
CA THR A 137 -10.92 6.68 11.02
C THR A 137 -9.53 7.27 10.83
N VAL A 138 -8.72 6.63 10.00
CA VAL A 138 -7.33 7.00 9.72
C VAL A 138 -7.14 7.09 8.22
N ASP A 139 -6.71 8.26 7.77
CA ASP A 139 -6.39 8.48 6.36
C ASP A 139 -4.97 7.98 6.05
N CYS A 140 -4.86 7.19 4.99
CA CYS A 140 -3.60 6.69 4.48
C CYS A 140 -3.47 6.85 2.97
N ILE A 141 -2.25 7.08 2.52
CA ILE A 141 -1.91 6.99 1.10
C ILE A 141 -1.62 5.53 0.81
N VAL A 142 -2.33 4.98 -0.18
CA VAL A 142 -2.08 3.63 -0.71
C VAL A 142 -1.66 3.78 -2.16
N ALA A 143 -0.49 3.26 -2.49
CA ALA A 143 -0.01 3.15 -3.87
C ALA A 143 0.45 1.72 -4.12
N ALA A 144 0.03 1.12 -5.23
CA ALA A 144 0.34 -0.27 -5.53
C ALA A 144 0.56 -0.48 -7.03
N LEU A 145 1.44 -1.43 -7.36
CA LEU A 145 1.47 -2.02 -8.69
C LEU A 145 0.73 -3.35 -8.61
N LEU A 146 -0.28 -3.48 -9.46
CA LEU A 146 -1.22 -4.58 -9.49
C LEU A 146 -1.16 -5.25 -10.87
N ASP A 147 -1.29 -6.56 -10.92
CA ASP A 147 -1.47 -7.38 -12.12
C ASP A 147 -2.99 -7.64 -12.26
N ASP A 148 -3.59 -7.07 -13.31
CA ASP A 148 -5.00 -7.23 -13.70
C ASP A 148 -5.21 -8.65 -14.23
N ALA A 149 -5.79 -9.51 -13.38
CA ALA A 149 -5.79 -10.96 -13.53
C ALA A 149 -6.99 -11.53 -14.29
#